data_AF-A0A960J4W7-F1
#
_entry.id   AF-A0A960J4W7-F1
#
_cell.length_a   1.000
_cell.length_b   1.000
_cell.length_c   1.000
_cell.angle_alpha   90.00
_cell.angle_beta   90.00
_cell.angle_gamma   90.00
#
_symmetry.space_group_name_H-M   'P 1'
#
loop_
_entity.id
_entity.type
_entity.pdbx_description
1 polymer ?
#
loop_
_entity_poly.entity_id
_entity_poly.type
_entity_poly.pdbx_seq_one_letter_code
_entity_poly.pdbx_strand_id
1 'polypeptide(L)'
;MGTPRLVDRHPALTADELAARFVPPARFATVRFDNYVPNPAHPSQAAAVATLEAFGDTLAAPAPPDGGGRFFRRAKATPKAPAGPAALYLDGGYGVGKTHLIAALFHASAGPAAYLTFAELTAVIGFVGMEEAVRAFARYRLLCIDEFELDDVANTLMAVTFLRSVLPSEERPDGTRVATT
;
A
#
# COMPACT_ATOMS: atom_id res chain seq x y z
N MET A 1 -20.19 -23.30 34.81
CA MET A 1 -19.64 -22.07 34.17
C MET A 1 -20.61 -21.66 33.08
N GLY A 2 -21.13 -20.43 33.11
CA GLY A 2 -22.10 -19.97 32.11
C GLY A 2 -21.46 -19.80 30.73
N THR A 3 -22.23 -20.05 29.68
CA THR A 3 -21.79 -19.87 28.29
C THR A 3 -21.41 -18.39 28.08
N PRO A 4 -20.20 -18.07 27.60
CA PRO A 4 -19.79 -16.68 27.41
C PRO A 4 -20.71 -15.96 26.41
N ARG A 5 -21.20 -14.76 26.75
CA ARG A 5 -22.05 -13.94 25.87
C ARG A 5 -21.19 -13.01 25.03
N LEU A 6 -21.62 -12.73 23.80
CA LEU A 6 -20.92 -11.79 22.91
C LEU A 6 -20.83 -10.38 23.51
N VAL A 7 -21.87 -9.94 24.23
CA VAL A 7 -21.93 -8.60 24.86
C VAL A 7 -20.93 -8.40 25.99
N ASP A 8 -20.38 -9.48 26.55
CA ASP A 8 -19.38 -9.42 27.62
C ASP A 8 -17.94 -9.38 27.05
N ARG A 9 -17.78 -9.36 25.72
CA ARG A 9 -16.46 -9.32 25.06
C ARG A 9 -16.05 -7.88 24.80
N HIS A 10 -14.87 -7.51 25.29
CA HIS A 10 -14.20 -6.24 24.99
C HIS A 10 -12.88 -6.53 24.27
N PRO A 11 -12.89 -6.77 22.95
CA PRO A 11 -11.66 -6.94 22.21
C PRO A 11 -10.87 -5.63 22.23
N ALA A 12 -9.62 -5.70 22.66
CA ALA A 12 -8.65 -4.62 22.50
C ALA A 12 -7.73 -5.01 21.33
N LEU A 13 -7.66 -4.15 20.31
CA LEU A 13 -6.74 -4.30 19.19
C LEU A 13 -5.89 -3.04 19.12
N THR A 14 -4.58 -3.23 19.01
CA THR A 14 -3.64 -2.15 18.71
C THR A 14 -3.71 -1.76 17.24
N ALA A 15 -3.23 -0.57 16.89
CA ALA A 15 -3.15 -0.16 15.49
C ALA A 15 -2.24 -1.08 14.66
N ASP A 16 -1.18 -1.62 15.25
CA ASP A 16 -0.29 -2.56 14.58
C ASP A 16 -1.00 -3.88 14.25
N GLU A 17 -1.83 -4.39 15.17
CA GLU A 17 -2.64 -5.61 14.94
C GLU A 17 -3.74 -5.41 13.90
N LEU A 18 -4.34 -4.21 13.84
CA LEU A 18 -5.31 -3.86 12.81
C LEU A 18 -4.63 -3.72 11.45
N ALA A 19 -3.52 -2.97 11.40
CA ALA A 19 -2.77 -2.74 10.17
C ALA A 19 -2.32 -4.06 9.52
N ALA A 20 -1.86 -5.02 10.32
CA ALA A 20 -1.40 -6.33 9.85
C ALA A 20 -2.50 -7.22 9.25
N ARG A 21 -3.78 -6.88 9.43
CA ARG A 21 -4.93 -7.64 8.90
C ARG A 21 -5.45 -7.09 7.57
N PHE A 22 -4.98 -5.93 7.15
CA PHE A 22 -5.35 -5.32 5.87
C PHE A 22 -4.64 -6.03 4.73
N VAL A 23 -5.33 -7.02 4.18
CA VAL A 23 -4.90 -7.83 3.03
C VAL A 23 -6.04 -7.88 2.01
N PRO A 24 -5.76 -8.15 0.72
CA PRO A 24 -6.82 -8.29 -0.28
C PRO A 24 -7.84 -9.35 0.16
N PRO A 25 -9.16 -9.11 -0.05
CA PRO A 25 -10.19 -10.07 0.33
C PRO A 25 -10.01 -11.39 -0.44
N ALA A 26 -10.58 -12.48 0.09
CA ALA A 26 -10.33 -13.84 -0.40
C ALA A 26 -10.51 -14.03 -1.93
N ARG A 27 -11.45 -13.30 -2.55
CA ARG A 27 -11.67 -13.32 -4.01
C ARG A 27 -10.46 -12.83 -4.83
N PHE A 28 -9.57 -12.04 -4.23
CA PHE A 28 -8.33 -11.53 -4.81
C PHE A 28 -7.09 -12.19 -4.20
N ALA A 29 -7.21 -13.33 -3.52
CA ALA A 29 -6.05 -14.00 -2.92
C ALA A 29 -5.03 -14.49 -3.97
N THR A 30 -5.52 -14.91 -5.14
CA THR A 30 -4.70 -15.52 -6.20
C THR A 30 -4.43 -14.59 -7.38
N VAL A 31 -4.88 -13.34 -7.35
CA VAL A 31 -4.63 -12.42 -8.47
C VAL A 31 -3.17 -12.00 -8.50
N ARG A 32 -2.62 -11.94 -9.70
CA ARG A 32 -1.23 -11.62 -9.99
C ARG A 32 -1.19 -10.83 -11.30
N PHE A 33 -0.07 -10.20 -11.62
CA PHE A 33 0.07 -9.55 -12.92
C PHE A 33 0.02 -10.57 -14.07
N ASP A 34 0.59 -11.77 -13.88
CA ASP A 34 0.65 -12.84 -14.88
C ASP A 34 -0.72 -13.42 -15.29
N ASN A 35 -1.73 -13.31 -14.42
CA ASN A 35 -3.09 -13.77 -14.65
C ASN A 35 -4.09 -12.63 -14.88
N TYR A 36 -3.60 -11.40 -15.01
CA TYR A 36 -4.38 -10.31 -15.58
C TYR A 36 -4.35 -10.44 -17.11
N VAL A 37 -5.53 -10.41 -17.75
CA VAL A 37 -5.64 -10.49 -19.22
C VAL A 37 -6.12 -9.14 -19.74
N PRO A 38 -5.20 -8.26 -20.22
CA PRO A 38 -5.59 -6.99 -20.80
C PRO A 38 -6.48 -7.17 -22.02
N ASN A 39 -7.52 -6.36 -22.13
CA ASN A 39 -8.35 -6.30 -23.32
C ASN A 39 -7.58 -5.59 -24.46
N PRO A 40 -7.33 -6.23 -25.62
CA PRO A 40 -6.62 -5.60 -26.74
C PRO A 40 -7.27 -4.32 -27.28
N ALA A 41 -8.58 -4.15 -27.08
CA ALA A 41 -9.31 -2.93 -27.45
C ALA A 41 -9.02 -1.74 -26.50
N HIS A 42 -8.39 -1.99 -25.34
CA HIS A 42 -8.02 -0.99 -24.35
C HIS A 42 -6.53 -1.09 -23.99
N PRO A 43 -5.62 -0.58 -24.84
CA PRO A 43 -4.16 -0.63 -24.60
C PRO A 43 -3.71 -0.02 -23.27
N SER A 44 -4.52 0.89 -22.69
CA SER A 44 -4.29 1.47 -21.37
C SER A 44 -4.19 0.42 -20.25
N GLN A 45 -4.87 -0.73 -20.38
CA GLN A 45 -4.79 -1.82 -19.41
C GLN A 45 -3.39 -2.45 -19.38
N ALA A 46 -2.81 -2.74 -20.54
CA ALA A 46 -1.45 -3.25 -20.63
C ALA A 46 -0.42 -2.21 -20.14
N ALA A 47 -0.64 -0.93 -20.44
CA ALA A 47 0.19 0.15 -19.92
C ALA A 47 0.11 0.27 -18.39
N ALA A 48 -1.07 0.07 -17.81
CA ALA A 48 -1.26 0.08 -16.36
C ALA A 48 -0.52 -1.09 -15.69
N VAL A 49 -0.58 -2.30 -16.26
CA VAL A 49 0.22 -3.46 -15.80
C VAL A 49 1.71 -3.09 -15.78
N ALA A 50 2.26 -2.66 -16.91
CA ALA A 50 3.69 -2.34 -17.01
C ALA A 50 4.11 -1.22 -16.04
N THR A 51 3.25 -0.20 -15.84
CA THR A 51 3.51 0.89 -14.89
C THR A 51 3.54 0.39 -13.45
N LEU A 52 2.63 -0.52 -13.09
CA LEU A 52 2.54 -1.07 -11.73
C LEU A 52 3.64 -2.08 -11.45
N GLU A 53 4.03 -2.90 -12.42
CA GLU A 53 5.21 -3.77 -12.32
C GLU A 53 6.46 -2.94 -12.05
N ALA A 54 6.70 -1.90 -12.88
CA ALA A 54 7.83 -1.01 -12.70
C ALA A 54 7.80 -0.28 -11.34
N PHE A 55 6.61 0.11 -10.86
CA PHE A 55 6.44 0.68 -9.52
C PHE A 55 6.76 -0.36 -8.44
N GLY A 56 6.28 -1.59 -8.58
CA GLY A 56 6.60 -2.73 -7.71
C GLY A 56 8.11 -2.98 -7.59
N ASP A 57 8.83 -2.88 -8.71
CA ASP A 57 10.30 -3.04 -8.72
C ASP A 57 11.01 -1.97 -7.88
N THR A 58 10.46 -0.75 -7.79
CA THR A 58 11.01 0.29 -6.88
C THR A 58 10.80 -0.04 -5.40
N LEU A 59 9.85 -0.93 -5.10
CA LEU A 59 9.59 -1.45 -3.76
C LEU A 59 10.51 -2.62 -3.40
N ALA A 60 11.33 -3.13 -4.33
CA ALA A 60 12.38 -4.08 -3.97
C ALA A 60 13.48 -3.35 -3.17
N ALA A 61 13.92 -3.93 -2.05
CA ALA A 61 15.11 -3.41 -1.37
C ALA A 61 16.31 -3.46 -2.33
N PRO A 62 17.25 -2.50 -2.27
CA PRO A 62 18.51 -2.69 -2.97
C PRO A 62 19.11 -4.03 -2.52
N ALA A 63 19.47 -4.87 -3.49
CA ALA A 63 20.14 -6.14 -3.19
C ALA A 63 21.31 -5.88 -2.23
N PRO A 64 21.51 -6.71 -1.19
CA PRO A 64 22.73 -6.62 -0.41
C PRO A 64 23.92 -6.67 -1.37
N PRO A 65 24.95 -5.82 -1.21
CA PRO A 65 26.10 -5.85 -2.08
C PRO A 65 26.68 -7.26 -2.02
N ASP A 66 26.78 -7.93 -3.18
CA ASP A 66 27.30 -9.28 -3.29
C ASP A 66 28.59 -9.40 -2.47
N GLY A 67 28.58 -10.32 -1.52
CA GLY A 67 29.67 -10.60 -0.57
C GLY A 67 30.88 -11.25 -1.22
N GLY A 68 31.36 -10.70 -2.35
CA GLY A 68 32.58 -11.11 -3.04
C GLY A 68 33.64 -10.02 -2.94
N GLY A 69 34.59 -10.20 -2.02
CA GLY A 69 35.54 -9.17 -1.64
C GLY A 69 36.32 -8.53 -2.80
N ARG A 70 36.48 -7.20 -2.72
CA ARG A 70 37.76 -6.55 -3.02
C ARG A 70 37.85 -5.20 -2.33
N PHE A 71 38.96 -5.04 -1.62
CA PHE A 71 39.44 -3.82 -1.01
C PHE A 71 39.46 -2.66 -2.01
N PHE A 72 39.25 -1.43 -1.51
CA PHE A 72 39.21 -0.13 -2.20
C PHE A 72 37.87 0.29 -2.83
N ARG A 73 37.06 1.03 -2.06
CA ARG A 73 36.81 2.49 -2.26
C ARG A 73 35.62 2.89 -1.38
N ARG A 74 35.89 3.60 -0.28
CA ARG A 74 34.89 4.29 0.54
C ARG A 74 34.39 5.52 -0.24
N ALA A 75 33.54 5.30 -1.24
CA ALA A 75 32.66 6.35 -1.72
C ALA A 75 31.42 6.28 -0.84
N LYS A 76 31.16 7.36 -0.10
CA LYS A 76 29.92 7.57 0.66
C LYS A 76 28.79 7.54 -0.37
N ALA A 77 28.16 6.38 -0.56
CA ALA A 77 26.97 6.28 -1.39
C ALA A 77 25.92 7.15 -0.72
N THR A 78 25.70 8.35 -1.27
CA THR A 78 24.52 9.14 -0.97
C THR A 78 23.32 8.24 -1.22
N PRO A 79 22.42 8.05 -0.24
CA PRO A 79 21.20 7.30 -0.48
C PRO A 79 20.50 7.96 -1.66
N LYS A 80 20.48 7.25 -2.80
CA LYS A 80 19.82 7.71 -4.01
C LYS A 80 18.34 7.78 -3.66
N ALA A 81 17.73 8.97 -3.75
CA ALA A 81 16.30 9.14 -3.57
C ALA A 81 15.57 8.04 -4.36
N PRO A 82 14.59 7.34 -3.76
CA PRO A 82 14.00 6.18 -4.40
C PRO A 82 13.40 6.63 -5.73
N ALA A 83 13.88 6.00 -6.82
CA ALA A 83 13.49 6.39 -8.16
C ALA A 83 11.98 6.15 -8.35
N GLY A 84 11.29 7.07 -9.01
CA GLY A 84 9.87 6.95 -9.35
C GLY A 84 8.90 7.62 -8.38
N PRO A 85 7.61 7.65 -8.73
CA PRO A 85 6.59 8.41 -8.01
C PRO A 85 6.37 7.88 -6.59
N ALA A 86 5.97 8.77 -5.68
CA ALA A 86 5.60 8.40 -4.32
C ALA A 86 4.22 7.70 -4.26
N ALA A 87 3.34 8.02 -5.20
CA ALA A 87 2.00 7.45 -5.29
C ALA A 87 1.56 7.24 -6.74
N LEU A 88 0.68 6.27 -6.97
CA LEU A 88 -0.03 6.02 -8.22
C LEU A 88 -1.54 6.04 -7.99
N TYR A 89 -2.29 6.60 -8.94
CA TYR A 89 -3.75 6.55 -8.99
C TYR A 89 -4.18 5.89 -10.31
N LEU A 90 -4.97 4.83 -10.22
CA LEU A 90 -5.51 4.11 -11.37
C LEU A 90 -6.89 4.69 -11.68
N ASP A 91 -6.95 5.58 -12.66
CA ASP A 91 -8.24 6.08 -13.13
C ASP A 91 -8.90 5.11 -14.14
N GLY A 92 -10.23 5.03 -14.12
CA GLY A 92 -10.99 4.27 -15.10
C GLY A 92 -12.39 3.87 -14.64
N GLY A 93 -13.21 3.39 -15.58
CA GLY A 93 -14.58 2.96 -15.32
C GLY A 93 -14.72 1.72 -14.44
N TYR A 94 -15.97 1.29 -14.25
CA TYR A 94 -16.30 0.08 -13.50
C TYR A 94 -15.89 -1.20 -14.25
N GLY A 95 -15.45 -2.22 -13.52
CA GLY A 95 -15.18 -3.54 -14.08
C GLY A 95 -13.94 -3.64 -15.00
N VAL A 96 -13.14 -2.58 -15.13
CA VAL A 96 -11.93 -2.60 -15.99
C VAL A 96 -10.71 -3.29 -15.35
N GLY A 97 -10.86 -3.78 -14.11
CA GLY A 97 -9.84 -4.56 -13.41
C GLY A 97 -8.87 -3.77 -12.52
N LYS A 98 -9.20 -2.53 -12.14
CA LYS A 98 -8.36 -1.70 -11.24
C LYS A 98 -8.01 -2.42 -9.93
N THR A 99 -9.03 -2.98 -9.28
CA THR A 99 -8.90 -3.75 -8.05
C THR A 99 -7.99 -4.98 -8.23
N HIS A 100 -8.09 -5.69 -9.36
CA HIS A 100 -7.17 -6.79 -9.69
C HIS A 100 -5.73 -6.28 -9.71
N LEU A 101 -5.48 -5.16 -10.40
CA LEU A 101 -4.16 -4.61 -10.57
C LEU A 101 -3.52 -4.13 -9.25
N ILE A 102 -4.27 -3.47 -8.38
CA ILE A 102 -3.74 -3.06 -7.07
C ILE A 102 -3.52 -4.26 -6.14
N ALA A 103 -4.42 -5.26 -6.15
CA ALA A 103 -4.20 -6.48 -5.39
C ALA A 103 -2.99 -7.29 -5.94
N ALA A 104 -2.78 -7.31 -7.27
CA ALA A 104 -1.61 -7.91 -7.88
C ALA A 104 -0.31 -7.19 -7.44
N LEU A 105 -0.33 -5.84 -7.39
CA LEU A 105 0.79 -5.06 -6.86
C LEU A 105 1.08 -5.41 -5.39
N PHE A 106 0.05 -5.51 -4.54
CA PHE A 106 0.20 -5.94 -3.15
C PHE A 106 0.94 -7.29 -3.07
N HIS A 107 0.50 -8.28 -3.84
CA HIS A 107 1.11 -9.63 -3.85
C HIS A 107 2.52 -9.65 -4.43
N ALA A 108 2.86 -8.72 -5.34
CA ALA A 108 4.19 -8.59 -5.93
C ALA A 108 5.18 -7.80 -5.06
N SER A 109 4.68 -7.04 -4.08
CA SER A 109 5.51 -6.13 -3.29
C SER A 109 6.51 -6.86 -2.39
N ALA A 110 7.76 -6.38 -2.37
CA ALA A 110 8.80 -6.89 -1.49
C ALA A 110 8.81 -6.11 -0.17
N GLY A 111 8.25 -6.68 0.89
CA GLY A 111 8.25 -6.11 2.24
C GLY A 111 6.85 -5.92 2.82
N PRO A 112 6.71 -5.21 3.94
CA PRO A 112 5.41 -5.01 4.57
C PRO A 112 4.50 -4.17 3.67
N ALA A 113 3.38 -4.76 3.28
CA ALA A 113 2.32 -4.10 2.51
C ALA A 113 0.99 -4.23 3.21
N ALA A 114 0.12 -3.23 3.06
CA ALA A 114 -1.25 -3.25 3.54
C ALA A 114 -2.20 -2.96 2.37
N TYR A 115 -3.34 -3.65 2.36
CA TYR A 115 -4.42 -3.46 1.39
C TYR A 115 -5.72 -3.24 2.14
N LEU A 116 -6.35 -2.09 1.90
CA LEU A 116 -7.60 -1.71 2.53
C LEU A 116 -8.42 -0.82 1.59
N THR A 117 -9.73 -0.75 1.82
CA THR A 117 -10.57 0.24 1.13
C THR A 117 -10.44 1.61 1.77
N PHE A 118 -10.90 2.65 1.09
CA PHE A 118 -10.99 3.99 1.67
C PHE A 118 -11.87 4.05 2.94
N ALA A 119 -12.98 3.31 2.94
CA ALA A 119 -13.85 3.19 4.11
C ALA A 119 -13.13 2.50 5.28
N GLU A 120 -12.31 1.48 5.03
CA GLU A 120 -11.50 0.83 6.06
C GLU A 120 -10.41 1.77 6.59
N LEU A 121 -9.79 2.58 5.74
CA LEU A 121 -8.79 3.58 6.14
C LEU A 121 -9.40 4.63 7.08
N THR A 122 -10.56 5.19 6.71
CA THR A 122 -11.24 6.18 7.55
C THR A 122 -11.72 5.55 8.87
N ALA A 123 -12.23 4.32 8.82
CA ALA A 123 -12.66 3.58 10.01
C ALA A 123 -11.49 3.31 10.98
N VAL A 124 -10.33 2.85 10.48
CA VAL A 124 -9.18 2.58 11.36
C VAL A 124 -8.62 3.86 11.96
N ILE A 125 -8.51 4.96 11.18
CA ILE A 125 -8.08 6.26 11.70
C ILE A 125 -9.06 6.76 12.77
N GLY A 126 -10.37 6.60 12.55
CA GLY A 126 -11.39 6.96 13.55
C GLY A 126 -11.31 6.11 14.82
N PHE A 127 -10.92 4.84 14.71
CA PHE A 127 -10.81 3.92 15.85
C PHE A 127 -9.54 4.15 16.69
N VAL A 128 -8.36 4.28 16.06
CA VAL A 128 -7.07 4.40 16.78
C VAL A 128 -6.57 5.84 16.93
N GLY A 129 -7.10 6.77 16.14
CA GLY A 129 -6.62 8.15 16.04
C GLY A 129 -5.54 8.35 14.96
N MET A 130 -5.43 9.59 14.47
CA MET A 130 -4.53 9.94 13.35
C MET A 130 -3.05 9.64 13.64
N GLU A 131 -2.55 10.05 14.80
CA GLU A 131 -1.13 9.89 15.17
C GLU A 131 -0.74 8.41 15.19
N GLU A 132 -1.59 7.59 15.80
CA GLU A 132 -1.36 6.16 15.97
C GLU A 132 -1.52 5.40 14.64
N ALA A 133 -2.46 5.82 13.78
CA ALA A 133 -2.58 5.29 12.43
C ALA A 133 -1.31 5.62 11.61
N VAL A 134 -0.84 6.86 11.62
CA VAL A 134 0.41 7.25 10.94
C VAL A 134 1.60 6.43 11.46
N ARG A 135 1.72 6.25 12.79
CA ARG A 135 2.78 5.43 13.41
C ARG A 135 2.76 3.99 12.89
N ALA A 136 1.58 3.38 12.80
CA ALA A 136 1.42 2.00 12.36
C ALA A 136 1.71 1.85 10.85
N PHE A 137 1.07 2.68 10.01
CA PHE A 137 1.16 2.58 8.56
C PHE A 137 2.49 3.08 7.98
N ALA A 138 3.20 4.01 8.64
CA ALA A 138 4.51 4.48 8.20
C ALA A 138 5.60 3.39 8.18
N ARG A 139 5.34 2.22 8.80
CA ARG A 139 6.24 1.06 8.78
C ARG A 139 6.08 0.20 7.52
N TYR A 140 5.02 0.45 6.75
CA TYR A 140 4.73 -0.26 5.53
C TYR A 140 5.49 0.38 4.37
N ARG A 141 5.96 -0.47 3.46
CA ARG A 141 6.60 -0.03 2.23
C ARG A 141 5.58 0.33 1.16
N LEU A 142 4.43 -0.35 1.18
CA LEU A 142 3.32 -0.15 0.27
C LEU A 142 2.00 -0.08 1.02
N LEU A 143 1.19 0.91 0.66
CA LEU A 143 -0.21 1.00 1.04
C LEU A 143 -1.08 1.00 -0.23
N CYS A 144 -1.92 -0.01 -0.36
CA CYS A 144 -2.90 -0.16 -1.40
C CYS A 144 -4.26 0.30 -0.88
N ILE A 145 -4.80 1.39 -1.44
CA ILE A 145 -6.11 1.94 -1.06
C ILE A 145 -7.08 1.72 -2.22
N ASP A 146 -7.98 0.77 -2.07
CA ASP A 146 -9.01 0.49 -3.08
C ASP A 146 -10.26 1.35 -2.82
N GLU A 147 -11.12 1.46 -3.83
CA GLU A 147 -12.44 2.12 -3.72
C GLU A 147 -12.31 3.54 -3.13
N PHE A 148 -11.46 4.39 -3.72
CA PHE A 148 -11.26 5.74 -3.21
C PHE A 148 -12.47 6.62 -3.52
N GLU A 149 -13.22 6.99 -2.48
CA GLU A 149 -14.45 7.77 -2.58
C GLU A 149 -14.22 9.19 -2.05
N LEU A 150 -14.58 10.20 -2.85
CA LEU A 150 -14.43 11.62 -2.52
C LEU A 150 -15.78 12.28 -2.20
N ASP A 151 -16.66 11.54 -1.53
CA ASP A 151 -18.05 11.94 -1.31
C ASP A 151 -18.23 12.83 -0.06
N ASP A 152 -17.34 12.71 0.92
CA ASP A 152 -17.37 13.48 2.18
C ASP A 152 -16.08 14.29 2.39
N VAL A 153 -16.25 15.57 2.73
CA VAL A 153 -15.14 16.51 2.90
C VAL A 153 -14.30 16.17 4.13
N ALA A 154 -14.91 15.69 5.22
CA ALA A 154 -14.17 15.36 6.44
C ALA A 154 -13.28 14.12 6.22
N ASN A 155 -13.82 13.08 5.58
CA ASN A 155 -13.08 11.89 5.18
C ASN A 155 -11.95 12.23 4.19
N THR A 156 -12.22 13.13 3.24
CA THR A 156 -11.21 13.60 2.29
C THR A 156 -10.07 14.32 3.00
N LEU A 157 -10.36 15.24 3.91
CA LEU A 157 -9.34 15.97 4.68
C LEU A 157 -8.54 15.03 5.60
N MET A 158 -9.21 14.04 6.20
CA MET A 158 -8.56 12.99 6.99
C MET A 158 -7.56 12.22 6.12
N ALA A 159 -7.99 11.74 4.95
CA ALA A 159 -7.13 10.98 4.05
C ALA A 159 -5.96 11.81 3.51
N VAL A 160 -6.19 13.07 3.11
CA VAL A 160 -5.13 13.98 2.68
C VAL A 160 -4.10 14.20 3.79
N THR A 161 -4.56 14.39 5.02
CA THR A 161 -3.68 14.56 6.19
C THR A 161 -2.84 13.31 6.43
N PHE A 162 -3.49 12.15 6.47
CA PHE A 162 -2.83 10.86 6.63
C PHE A 162 -1.79 10.60 5.53
N LEU A 163 -2.18 10.73 4.26
CA LEU A 163 -1.32 10.47 3.10
C LEU A 163 -0.07 11.37 3.12
N ARG A 164 -0.23 12.67 3.41
CA ARG A 164 0.92 13.58 3.55
C ARG A 164 1.88 13.17 4.66
N SER A 165 1.38 12.54 5.73
CA SER A 165 2.21 12.09 6.86
C SER A 165 2.94 10.77 6.60
N VAL A 166 2.44 9.92 5.70
CA VAL A 166 3.07 8.62 5.41
C VAL A 166 3.91 8.60 4.14
N LEU A 167 3.53 9.37 3.12
CA LEU A 167 4.22 9.42 1.82
C LEU A 167 5.69 9.85 1.94
N PRO A 168 6.55 9.42 1.00
CA PRO A 168 7.89 9.97 0.85
C PRO A 168 7.90 11.50 0.76
N SER A 169 8.82 12.13 1.50
CA SER A 169 9.07 13.57 1.48
C SER A 169 10.57 13.84 1.67
N GLU A 170 10.99 15.11 1.56
CA GLU A 170 12.39 15.50 1.86
C GLU A 170 12.80 15.11 3.29
N GLU A 171 11.87 15.19 4.25
CA GLU A 171 12.11 14.82 5.65
C GLU A 171 12.04 13.31 5.89
N ARG A 172 11.36 12.57 5.01
CA ARG A 172 11.14 11.12 5.09
C ARG A 172 11.29 10.47 3.71
N PRO A 173 12.52 10.32 3.19
CA PRO A 173 12.74 9.80 1.84
C PRO A 173 12.32 8.33 1.68
N ASP A 174 12.22 7.59 2.78
CA ASP A 174 11.83 6.19 2.89
C ASP A 174 10.36 6.00 3.29
N GLY A 175 9.52 7.03 3.13
CA GLY A 175 8.09 6.97 3.41
C GLY A 175 7.35 5.87 2.65
N THR A 176 6.14 5.57 3.12
CA THR A 176 5.24 4.56 2.54
C THR A 176 4.77 4.98 1.16
N ARG A 177 5.03 4.17 0.14
CA ARG A 177 4.50 4.40 -1.19
C ARG A 177 3.04 3.98 -1.28
N VAL A 178 2.25 4.65 -2.12
CA VAL A 178 0.80 4.43 -2.19
C VAL A 178 0.37 4.05 -3.60
N ALA A 179 -0.57 3.11 -3.72
CA ALA A 179 -1.31 2.86 -4.95
C ALA A 179 -2.81 2.90 -4.65
N THR A 180 -3.58 3.61 -5.46
CA THR A 180 -5.02 3.81 -5.23
C THR A 180 -5.85 3.73 -6.51
N THR A 181 -7.14 3.34 -6.43
CA THR A 181 -8.10 3.22 -7.55
C THR A 181 -9.17 4.29 -7.53
#